data_AF-A0A9D2QHX7-F1
#
_entry.id   AF-A0A9D2QHX7-F1
#
_cell.length_a   1.000
_cell.length_b   1.000
_cell.length_c   1.000
_cell.angle_alpha   90.00
_cell.angle_beta   90.00
_cell.angle_gamma   90.00
#
_symmetry.space_group_name_H-M   'P 1'
#
loop_
_entity.id
_entity.type
_entity.pdbx_description
1 polymer ?
#
loop_
_entity_poly.entity_id
_entity_poly.type
_entity_poly.pdbx_seq_one_letter_code
_entity_poly.pdbx_strand_id
1 'polypeptide(L)' 'LQGNYLAGIFVEAGSRSKGVGRELLNRVKETHPSFSLHVYAENERAVSFYRREGLTVVSREMEEDTGRMEYTMEWKVP' A
#
# COMPACT_ATOMS: atom_id res chain seq x y z
N LEU A 1 -11.01 2.70 -4.24
CA LEU A 1 -10.16 2.55 -5.44
C LEU A 1 -10.59 3.58 -6.47
N GLN A 2 -9.63 4.20 -7.14
CA GLN A 2 -9.90 5.09 -8.28
C GLN A 2 -9.21 4.48 -9.50
N GLY A 3 -9.96 3.70 -10.29
CA GLY A 3 -9.36 2.77 -11.25
C GLY A 3 -8.45 1.77 -10.52
N ASN A 4 -7.20 1.67 -10.96
CA ASN A 4 -6.18 0.80 -10.37
C ASN A 4 -5.37 1.47 -9.25
N TYR A 5 -5.82 2.60 -8.70
CA TYR A 5 -5.14 3.28 -7.62
C TYR A 5 -5.81 3.03 -6.26
N LEU A 6 -5.03 2.54 -5.30
CA LEU A 6 -5.40 2.35 -3.90
C LEU A 6 -4.89 3.52 -3.06
N ALA A 7 -5.78 4.48 -2.78
CA ALA A 7 -5.46 5.66 -1.98
C ALA A 7 -5.02 5.33 -0.53
N GLY A 8 -5.47 4.20 0.02
CA GLY A 8 -5.00 3.75 1.33
C GLY A 8 -5.90 2.72 1.99
N ILE A 9 -5.35 2.04 2.99
CA ILE A 9 -6.07 1.15 3.91
C ILE A 9 -5.86 1.69 5.32
N PHE A 10 -6.96 1.94 6.02
CA PHE A 10 -6.94 2.43 7.40
C PHE A 10 -7.59 1.41 8.31
N VAL A 11 -6.82 0.93 9.29
CA VAL A 11 -7.29 0.02 10.33
C VAL A 11 -7.21 0.73 11.67
N GLU A 12 -8.31 0.68 12.42
CA GLU A 12 -8.40 1.19 13.78
C GLU A 12 -7.28 0.63 14.65
N ALA A 13 -6.69 1.46 15.52
CA ALA A 13 -5.51 1.10 16.31
C ALA A 13 -5.67 -0.22 17.10
N GLY A 14 -6.82 -0.42 17.76
CA GLY A 14 -7.13 -1.64 18.54
C GLY A 14 -7.36 -2.90 17.68
N SER A 15 -7.47 -2.73 16.37
CA SER A 15 -7.76 -3.79 15.39
C SER A 15 -6.55 -4.11 14.50
N ARG A 16 -5.44 -3.36 14.65
CA ARG A 16 -4.18 -3.62 13.95
C ARG A 16 -3.53 -4.92 14.43
N SER A 17 -2.70 -5.50 13.57
CA SER A 17 -1.98 -6.77 13.84
C SER A 17 -2.87 -8.00 14.08
N LYS A 18 -4.18 -7.91 13.81
CA LYS A 18 -5.15 -9.02 13.89
C LYS A 18 -5.51 -9.62 12.51
N GLY A 19 -4.79 -9.27 11.46
CA GLY A 19 -5.03 -9.76 10.10
C GLY A 19 -6.01 -8.92 9.25
N VAL A 20 -6.73 -7.96 9.85
CA VAL A 20 -7.72 -7.12 9.14
C VAL A 20 -7.16 -6.44 7.89
N GLY A 21 -5.98 -5.82 7.97
CA GLY A 21 -5.36 -5.16 6.81
C GLY A 21 -5.06 -6.12 5.66
N ARG A 22 -4.65 -7.36 5.99
CA ARG A 22 -4.39 -8.41 4.99
C ARG A 22 -5.68 -8.87 4.32
N GLU A 23 -6.75 -9.08 5.09
CA GLU A 23 -8.06 -9.46 4.53
C GLU A 23 -8.60 -8.39 3.58
N LEU A 24 -8.52 -7.12 3.97
CA LEU A 24 -8.89 -6.00 3.12
C LEU A 24 -8.08 -5.98 1.82
N LEU A 25 -6.75 -6.16 1.91
CA LEU A 25 -5.89 -6.15 0.73
C LEU A 25 -6.13 -7.38 -0.17
N ASN A 26 -6.37 -8.56 0.40
CA ASN A 26 -6.72 -9.76 -0.35
C ASN A 26 -7.99 -9.56 -1.17
N ARG A 27 -9.00 -8.91 -0.58
CA ARG A 27 -10.24 -8.59 -1.30
C ARG A 27 -10.01 -7.68 -2.50
N VAL A 28 -9.06 -6.74 -2.41
CA VAL A 28 -8.65 -5.91 -3.54
C VAL A 28 -7.98 -6.77 -4.62
N LYS A 29 -7.02 -7.63 -4.24
CA LYS A 29 -6.28 -8.50 -5.17
C LYS A 29 -7.16 -9.49 -5.93
N GLU A 30 -8.24 -9.97 -5.31
CA GLU A 30 -9.21 -10.87 -5.97
C GLU A 30 -9.90 -10.22 -7.17
N THR A 31 -10.05 -8.89 -7.15
CA THR A 31 -10.84 -8.15 -8.14
C THR A 31 -9.98 -7.26 -9.04
N HIS A 32 -8.73 -6.99 -8.65
CA HIS A 32 -7.82 -6.11 -9.37
C HIS A 32 -6.54 -6.85 -9.73
N PRO A 33 -6.36 -7.25 -11.01
CA PRO A 33 -5.18 -7.98 -11.44
C PRO A 33 -3.89 -7.15 -11.32
N SER A 34 -4.02 -5.82 -11.25
CA SER A 34 -2.96 -4.93 -10.82
C SER A 34 -3.51 -3.68 -10.13
N PHE A 35 -2.73 -3.12 -9.22
CA PHE A 35 -3.00 -1.79 -8.66
C PHE A 35 -1.71 -1.16 -8.12
N SER A 36 -1.71 0.16 -8.01
CA SER A 36 -0.65 0.93 -7.37
C SER A 36 -1.14 1.67 -6.13
N LEU A 37 -0.21 2.02 -5.26
CA LEU A 37 -0.45 2.91 -4.14
C LEU A 37 0.78 3.79 -3.89
N HIS A 38 0.53 4.86 -3.17
CA HIS A 38 1.56 5.74 -2.64
C HIS A 38 1.69 5.52 -1.14
N VAL A 39 2.93 5.51 -0.64
CA VAL A 39 3.21 5.38 0.79
C VAL A 39 4.45 6.18 1.15
N TYR A 40 4.35 7.02 2.18
CA TYR A 40 5.52 7.69 2.73
C TYR A 40 6.59 6.69 3.15
N ALA A 41 7.82 6.93 2.74
CA ALA A 41 8.97 6.08 3.07
C ALA A 41 9.20 5.97 4.59
N GLU A 42 8.87 7.04 5.33
CA GLU A 42 8.92 7.10 6.79
C GLU A 42 7.88 6.20 7.48
N ASN A 43 6.81 5.82 6.77
CA ASN A 43 5.80 4.90 7.30
C ASN A 43 6.27 3.46 7.15
N GLU A 44 7.35 3.11 7.86
CA GLU A 44 7.99 1.79 7.80
C GLU A 44 7.00 0.65 8.03
N ARG A 45 6.00 0.85 8.92
CA ARG A 45 4.95 -0.13 9.18
C ARG A 45 4.11 -0.44 7.94
N ALA A 46 3.69 0.58 7.21
CA ALA A 46 2.91 0.41 5.98
C ALA A 46 3.79 -0.17 4.86
N VAL A 47 5.02 0.31 4.71
CA VAL A 47 5.97 -0.22 3.71
C VAL A 47 6.24 -1.71 3.95
N SER A 48 6.55 -2.11 5.18
CA SER A 48 6.76 -3.51 5.55
C SER A 48 5.48 -4.35 5.37
N PHE A 49 4.31 -3.79 5.66
CA PHE A 49 3.03 -4.45 5.40
C PHE A 49 2.88 -4.75 3.90
N TYR A 50 2.96 -3.75 3.02
CA TYR A 50 2.76 -3.94 1.59
C TYR A 50 3.80 -4.87 0.95
N ARG A 51 5.07 -4.76 1.37
CA ARG A 51 6.12 -5.70 0.91
C ARG A 51 5.82 -7.15 1.30
N ARG A 52 5.43 -7.39 2.54
CA ARG A 52 5.06 -8.74 3.00
C ARG A 52 3.85 -9.28 2.25
N GLU A 53 2.92 -8.41 1.89
CA GLU A 53 1.77 -8.77 1.07
C GLU A 53 2.11 -8.84 -0.43
N GLY A 54 3.38 -8.78 -0.83
CA GLY A 54 3.83 -9.04 -2.21
C GLY A 54 3.80 -7.83 -3.15
N LEU A 55 3.60 -6.61 -2.64
CA LEU A 55 3.80 -5.41 -3.45
C LEU A 55 5.29 -5.08 -3.55
N THR A 56 5.70 -4.55 -4.70
CA THR A 56 7.08 -4.11 -4.95
C THR A 56 7.15 -2.59 -5.08
N VAL A 57 8.28 -1.99 -4.71
CA VAL A 57 8.52 -0.56 -4.93
C VAL A 57 8.93 -0.38 -6.39
N VAL A 58 8.21 0.47 -7.13
CA VAL A 58 8.47 0.76 -8.55
C VAL A 58 9.01 2.16 -8.79
N SER A 59 8.72 3.12 -7.90
CA SER A 59 9.35 4.44 -7.90
C SER A 59 9.55 4.98 -6.49
N ARG A 60 10.46 5.94 -6.37
CA ARG A 60 10.74 6.70 -5.15
C ARG A 60 10.90 8.16 -5.53
N GLU A 61 10.04 9.02 -5.00
CA GLU A 61 9.97 10.44 -5.36
C GLU A 61 9.88 11.29 -4.09
N MET A 62 10.29 12.55 -4.18
CA MET A 62 10.10 13.51 -3.09
C MET A 62 8.81 14.28 -3.37
N GLU A 63 7.84 14.23 -2.46
CA GLU A 63 6.61 15.01 -2.54
C GLU A 63 6.97 16.49 -2.38
N GLU A 64 6.70 17.31 -3.41
CA GLU A 64 7.12 18.70 -3.47
C GLU A 64 6.53 19.55 -2.33
N ASP A 65 5.29 19.28 -1.93
CA ASP A 65 4.57 20.04 -0.92
C ASP A 65 5.08 19.80 0.51
N THR A 66 5.51 18.57 0.82
CA THR A 66 5.89 18.19 2.18
C THR A 66 7.40 17.96 2.34
N GLY A 67 8.14 17.84 1.23
CA GLY A 67 9.54 17.44 1.20
C GLY A 67 9.78 15.99 1.63
N ARG A 68 8.72 15.19 1.76
CA ARG A 68 8.82 13.80 2.23
C ARG A 68 9.06 12.85 1.08
N MET A 69 9.88 11.83 1.35
CA MET A 69 10.06 10.75 0.38
C MET A 69 8.83 9.85 0.36
N GLU A 70 8.32 9.57 -0.82
CA GLU A 70 7.21 8.68 -1.09
C GLU A 70 7.65 7.52 -1.98
N TYR A 71 7.11 6.33 -1.73
CA TYR A 71 7.23 5.19 -2.62
C TYR A 71 5.94 5.01 -3.41
N THR A 72 6.09 4.78 -4.71
CA THR A 72 5.05 4.12 -5.49
C THR A 72 5.26 2.62 -5.36
N MET A 73 4.25 1.91 -4.88
CA MET A 73 4.26 0.45 -4.79
C MET A 73 3.21 -0.16 -5.70
N GLU A 74 3.51 -1.30 -6.31
CA GLU A 74 2.63 -1.97 -7.26
C GLU A 74 2.38 -3.44 -6.86
N TRP A 75 1.13 -3.87 -7.04
CA TRP A 75 0.74 -5.27 -7.09
C TRP A 75 0.43 -5.65 -8.55
N LYS A 76 0.89 -6.83 -8.95
CA LYS A 76 0.46 -7.52 -10.17
C LYS A 76 0.19 -8.98 -9.80
N VAL A 77 -0.81 -9.59 -10.44
CA VAL A 77 -1.03 -11.04 -10.32
C VAL A 77 0.29 -11.76 -10.60
N PRO A 78 0.76 -12.65 -9.70
CA PRO A 78 2.01 -13.39 -9.86
C PRO A 78 2.05 -14.25 -11.13
#